data_AF-A0A8T2XYJ0-F1
#
_entry.id   AF-A0A8T2XYJ0-F1
#
_cell.length_a   1.000
_cell.length_b   1.000
_cell.length_c   1.000
_cell.angle_alpha   90.00
_cell.angle_beta   90.00
_cell.angle_gamma   90.00
#
_symmetry.space_group_name_H-M   'P 1'
#
loop_
_entity.id
_entity.type
_entity.pdbx_description
1 polymer ?
#
loop_
_entity_poly.entity_id
_entity_poly.type
_entity_poly.pdbx_seq_one_letter_code
_entity_poly.pdbx_strand_id
1 'polypeptide(L)'
;MSADCGNVKCVVVTLSGRPFVIEPYESQIDALVAAWLPGTKGQGVADVLFGEYGFTGKLPRTWFETADQLPMNVGDSHYDPLFPYDFGLTTKPVNARFKICF
;
A
#
# COMPACT_ATOMS: atom_id res chain seq x y z
N MET A 1 13.23 0.69 9.38
CA MET A 1 12.55 1.99 9.23
C MET A 1 13.13 2.95 10.26
N SER A 2 13.25 4.25 9.94
CA SER A 2 13.73 5.27 10.88
C SER A 2 12.73 5.53 12.01
N ALA A 3 13.22 6.08 13.12
CA ALA A 3 12.49 6.33 14.36
C ALA A 3 11.36 7.39 14.27
N ASP A 4 11.09 7.92 13.08
CA ASP A 4 10.28 9.12 12.90
C ASP A 4 8.78 8.83 13.04
N CYS A 5 8.31 7.68 12.55
CA CYS A 5 6.88 7.35 12.58
C CYS A 5 6.32 7.15 14.00
N GLY A 6 7.15 6.96 15.02
CA GLY A 6 6.70 6.80 16.40
C GLY A 6 6.19 8.10 17.06
N ASN A 7 6.49 9.27 16.48
CA ASN A 7 6.19 10.58 17.09
C ASN A 7 5.36 11.53 16.21
N VAL A 8 5.14 11.18 14.95
CA VAL A 8 4.34 11.99 14.01
C VAL A 8 3.48 11.08 13.14
N LYS A 9 2.39 11.63 12.57
CA LYS A 9 1.58 10.89 11.60
C LYS A 9 2.41 10.50 10.39
N CYS A 10 2.51 9.20 10.12
CA CYS A 10 3.46 8.65 9.16
C CYS A 10 2.77 7.84 8.08
N VAL A 11 2.97 8.24 6.82
CA VAL A 11 2.56 7.45 5.65
C VAL A 11 3.81 6.84 5.04
N VAL A 12 3.88 5.51 5.02
CA VAL A 12 5.00 4.78 4.42
C VAL A 12 4.64 4.38 2.99
N VAL A 13 5.45 4.81 2.03
CA VAL A 13 5.37 4.38 0.63
C VAL A 13 6.44 3.35 0.37
N THR A 14 6.05 2.12 0.06
CA THR A 14 6.99 1.02 -0.25
C THR A 14 7.20 0.88 -1.75
N LEU A 15 8.46 0.70 -2.13
CA LEU A 15 8.90 0.45 -3.50
C LEU A 15 9.51 -0.94 -3.58
N SER A 16 8.73 -1.93 -3.97
CA SER A 16 9.18 -3.32 -4.08
C SER A 16 8.50 -4.05 -5.24
N GLY A 17 9.19 -5.03 -5.82
CA GLY A 17 8.60 -5.89 -6.85
C GLY A 17 7.69 -7.00 -6.30
N ARG A 18 7.57 -7.12 -4.97
CA ARG A 18 6.88 -8.21 -4.27
C ARG A 18 6.54 -7.84 -2.82
N PRO A 19 5.58 -8.55 -2.19
CA PRO A 19 5.37 -8.48 -0.75
C PRO A 19 6.63 -8.90 0.03
N PHE A 20 6.84 -8.28 1.19
CA PHE A 20 7.95 -8.55 2.11
C PHE A 20 7.49 -8.34 3.55
N VAL A 21 8.29 -8.81 4.51
CA VAL A 21 7.96 -8.71 5.94
C VAL A 21 7.89 -7.24 6.37
N ILE A 22 6.72 -6.83 6.85
CA ILE A 22 6.47 -5.48 7.39
C ILE A 22 5.99 -5.49 8.84
N GLU A 23 5.59 -6.65 9.37
CA GLU A 23 5.03 -6.84 10.72
C GLU A 23 5.80 -6.07 11.83
N PRO A 24 7.15 -6.05 11.85
CA PRO A 24 7.88 -5.33 12.90
C PRO A 24 7.65 -3.82 12.94
N TYR A 25 7.12 -3.26 11.85
CA TYR A 25 6.88 -1.82 11.69
C TYR A 25 5.40 -1.47 11.60
N GLU A 26 4.51 -2.46 11.46
CA GLU A 26 3.08 -2.23 11.21
C GLU A 26 2.44 -1.33 12.27
N SER A 27 2.75 -1.61 13.55
CA SER A 27 2.23 -0.84 14.70
C SER A 27 2.67 0.64 14.75
N GLN A 28 3.71 1.01 14.00
CA GLN A 28 4.25 2.37 13.97
C GLN A 28 3.74 3.17 12.77
N ILE A 29 3.07 2.54 11.81
CA ILE A 29 2.70 3.14 10.54
C ILE A 29 1.20 3.47 10.57
N ASP A 30 0.84 4.74 10.37
CA ASP A 30 -0.57 5.13 10.27
C ASP A 30 -1.21 4.74 8.93
N ALA A 31 -0.42 4.75 7.86
CA ALA A 31 -0.86 4.30 6.53
C ALA A 31 0.29 3.72 5.72
N LEU A 32 0.01 2.61 5.03
CA LEU A 32 0.96 1.93 4.13
C LEU A 32 0.45 2.03 2.69
N VAL A 33 1.32 2.47 1.77
CA VAL A 33 1.07 2.50 0.34
C VAL A 33 2.08 1.62 -0.37
N ALA A 34 1.62 0.52 -0.96
CA ALA A 34 2.43 -0.33 -1.83
C ALA A 34 2.45 0.25 -3.26
N ALA A 35 3.49 1.03 -3.58
CA ALA A 35 3.64 1.67 -4.89
C ALA A 35 4.33 0.77 -5.94
N TRP A 36 4.79 -0.41 -5.52
CA TRP A 36 5.47 -1.39 -6.36
C TRP A 36 6.72 -0.82 -7.05
N LEU A 37 6.80 -0.94 -8.38
CA LEU A 37 7.84 -0.33 -9.21
C LEU A 37 7.16 0.67 -10.16
N PRO A 38 6.87 1.91 -9.71
CA PRO A 38 6.00 2.86 -10.43
C PRO A 38 6.64 3.50 -11.67
N GLY A 39 7.88 3.13 -12.00
CA GLY A 39 8.63 3.71 -13.12
C GLY A 39 9.05 5.16 -12.85
N THR A 40 9.22 5.93 -13.93
CA THR A 40 9.80 7.30 -13.88
C THR A 40 8.80 8.39 -13.51
N LYS A 41 7.50 8.08 -13.47
CA LYS A 41 6.42 9.04 -13.24
C LYS A 41 5.99 9.05 -11.77
N GLY A 42 6.93 9.39 -10.88
CA GLY A 42 6.70 9.46 -9.43
C GLY A 42 5.58 10.42 -9.01
N GLN A 43 5.25 11.40 -9.85
CA GLN A 43 4.12 12.31 -9.63
C GLN A 43 2.80 11.55 -9.44
N GLY A 44 2.60 10.41 -10.11
CA GLY A 44 1.38 9.61 -9.93
C GLY A 44 1.17 9.11 -8.50
N VAL A 45 2.25 8.91 -7.74
CA VAL A 45 2.18 8.58 -6.31
C VAL A 45 1.74 9.80 -5.49
N ALA A 46 2.26 10.98 -5.81
CA ALA A 46 1.87 12.23 -5.15
C ALA A 46 0.39 12.57 -5.43
N ASP A 47 -0.09 12.38 -6.66
CA ASP A 47 -1.46 12.71 -7.06
C ASP A 47 -2.51 11.97 -6.21
N VAL A 48 -2.25 10.71 -5.84
CA VAL A 48 -3.15 9.94 -4.95
C VAL A 48 -2.95 10.26 -3.47
N LEU A 49 -1.70 10.52 -3.03
CA LEU A 49 -1.41 10.88 -1.63
C LEU A 49 -2.01 12.23 -1.24
N PHE A 50 -1.98 13.20 -2.15
CA PHE A 50 -2.57 14.53 -1.95
C PHE A 50 -4.01 14.63 -2.45
N GLY A 51 -4.60 13.51 -2.87
CA GLY A 51 -6.02 13.37 -3.18
C GLY A 51 -6.50 14.15 -4.41
N GLU A 52 -5.64 14.35 -5.42
CA GLU A 52 -6.08 14.68 -6.78
C GLU A 52 -6.88 13.52 -7.38
N TYR A 53 -6.48 12.29 -7.06
CA TYR A 53 -7.23 11.06 -7.34
C TYR A 53 -7.44 10.24 -6.07
N GLY A 54 -8.44 9.36 -6.09
CA GLY A 54 -8.68 8.40 -5.02
C GLY A 54 -7.85 7.12 -5.19
N PHE A 55 -7.49 6.47 -4.08
CA PHE A 55 -6.93 5.12 -4.12
C PHE A 55 -8.00 4.12 -4.60
N THR A 56 -7.63 3.27 -5.55
CA THR A 56 -8.48 2.20 -6.10
C THR A 56 -7.74 0.86 -6.21
N GLY A 57 -6.43 0.85 -5.96
CA GLY A 57 -5.59 -0.32 -6.15
C GLY A 57 -5.95 -1.46 -5.20
N LYS A 58 -5.90 -2.69 -5.73
CA LYS A 58 -6.08 -3.93 -4.98
C LYS A 58 -4.81 -4.77 -5.08
N LEU A 59 -4.50 -5.53 -4.03
CA LEU A 59 -3.32 -6.36 -3.96
C LEU A 59 -3.41 -7.50 -5.00
N PRO A 60 -2.48 -7.58 -5.97
CA PRO A 60 -2.44 -8.67 -6.94
C PRO A 60 -1.76 -9.93 -6.39
N ARG A 61 -1.26 -9.88 -5.13
CA ARG A 61 -0.58 -10.96 -4.42
C ARG A 61 -0.91 -10.87 -2.93
N THR A 62 -1.05 -12.02 -2.29
CA THR A 62 -1.16 -12.14 -0.84
C THR A 62 0.05 -11.50 -0.15
N TRP A 63 -0.19 -10.70 0.90
CA TRP A 63 0.85 -10.19 1.78
C TRP A 63 0.96 -11.10 3.01
N PHE A 64 2.10 -11.75 3.17
CA PHE A 64 2.39 -12.63 4.29
C PHE A 64 2.85 -11.82 5.51
N GLU A 65 2.58 -12.33 6.70
CA GLU A 65 3.03 -11.75 7.96
C GLU A 65 4.52 -12.08 8.18
N THR A 66 4.86 -13.37 8.08
CA THR A 66 6.22 -13.88 8.26
C THR A 66 6.69 -14.67 7.05
N ALA A 67 8.02 -14.72 6.84
CA ALA A 67 8.59 -15.43 5.70
C ALA A 67 8.35 -16.96 5.75
N ASP A 68 8.15 -17.51 6.95
CA ASP A 68 7.94 -18.94 7.19
C ASP A 68 6.56 -19.44 6.72
N GLN A 69 5.61 -18.53 6.47
CA GLN A 69 4.31 -18.86 5.89
C GLN A 69 4.41 -19.22 4.39
N LEU A 70 5.55 -18.98 3.74
CA LEU A 70 5.69 -19.20 2.32
C LEU A 70 5.97 -20.68 1.98
N PRO A 71 5.36 -21.23 0.90
CA PRO A 71 4.45 -20.58 -0.02
C PRO A 71 3.01 -20.46 0.53
N MET A 72 2.37 -19.31 0.30
CA MET A 72 0.97 -19.05 0.67
C MET A 72 0.25 -18.30 -0.44
N ASN A 73 -0.82 -18.89 -0.97
CA ASN A 73 -1.65 -18.36 -2.05
C ASN A 73 -3.14 -18.53 -1.71
N VAL A 74 -3.98 -17.77 -2.42
CA VAL A 74 -5.43 -17.88 -2.28
C VAL A 74 -5.88 -19.30 -2.61
N GLY A 75 -6.67 -19.89 -1.71
CA GLY A 75 -7.19 -21.25 -1.84
C GLY A 75 -6.41 -22.31 -1.08
N ASP A 76 -5.24 -21.98 -0.52
CA ASP A 76 -4.51 -22.88 0.36
C ASP A 76 -5.30 -23.13 1.67
N SER A 77 -5.19 -24.33 2.23
CA SER A 77 -5.93 -24.70 3.46
C SER A 77 -5.47 -23.93 4.71
N HIS A 78 -4.24 -23.44 4.70
CA HIS A 78 -3.61 -22.64 5.75
C HIS A 78 -3.44 -21.17 5.33
N TYR A 79 -4.43 -20.62 4.62
CA TYR A 79 -4.40 -19.24 4.14
C TYR A 79 -4.64 -18.23 5.28
N ASP A 80 -3.55 -17.72 5.85
CA ASP A 80 -3.56 -16.78 6.98
C ASP A 80 -2.66 -15.55 6.70
N PRO A 81 -3.12 -14.62 5.84
CA PRO A 81 -2.30 -13.51 5.39
C PRO A 81 -2.43 -12.27 6.28
N LEU A 82 -1.35 -11.47 6.33
CA LEU A 82 -1.40 -10.12 6.92
C LEU A 82 -2.36 -9.22 6.13
N PHE A 83 -2.24 -9.24 4.79
CA PHE A 83 -3.23 -8.64 3.90
C PHE A 83 -3.63 -9.66 2.82
N PRO A 84 -4.93 -9.99 2.70
CA PRO A 84 -5.37 -10.97 1.72
C PRO A 84 -5.22 -10.45 0.29
N TYR A 85 -5.24 -11.38 -0.67
CA TYR A 85 -5.37 -11.04 -2.08
C TYR A 85 -6.63 -10.18 -2.31
N ASP A 86 -6.56 -9.26 -3.26
CA ASP A 86 -7.61 -8.29 -3.58
C ASP A 86 -7.93 -7.29 -2.43
N PHE A 87 -7.13 -7.29 -1.37
CA PHE A 87 -7.20 -6.26 -0.34
C PHE A 87 -6.77 -4.91 -0.91
N GLY A 88 -7.43 -3.85 -0.48
CA GLY A 88 -7.07 -2.49 -0.87
C GLY A 88 -8.11 -1.51 -0.38
N LEU A 89 -7.68 -0.55 0.43
CA LEU A 89 -8.51 0.54 0.90
C LEU A 89 -8.70 1.57 -0.21
N THR A 90 -9.83 2.27 -0.20
CA THR A 90 -10.15 3.29 -1.20
C THR A 90 -10.30 4.66 -0.56
N THR A 91 -9.99 5.70 -1.33
CA THR A 91 -10.25 7.08 -0.94
C THR A 91 -11.03 7.79 -2.05
N LYS A 92 -11.70 8.89 -1.71
CA LYS A 92 -12.31 9.78 -2.70
C LYS A 92 -11.34 10.92 -3.02
N PRO A 93 -11.32 11.45 -4.25
CA PRO A 93 -10.61 12.67 -4.55
C PRO A 93 -11.09 13.82 -3.66
N VAL A 94 -10.16 14.61 -3.12
CA VAL A 94 -10.46 15.80 -2.31
C VAL A 94 -10.27 17.10 -3.09
N ASN A 95 -9.43 17.07 -4.14
CA ASN A 95 -9.08 18.22 -4.98
C ASN A 95 -9.71 18.17 -6.37
N ALA A 96 -10.92 17.63 -6.50
CA ALA A 96 -11.68 17.65 -7.75
C ALA A 96 -12.14 19.08 -8.11
N ARG A 97 -11.20 20.00 -8.34
CA ARG A 97 -11.47 21.28 -8.98
C ARG A 97 -11.79 20.98 -10.44
N PHE A 98 -12.99 21.41 -10.84
CA PHE A 98 -13.54 21.40 -12.20
C PHE A 98 -12.46 21.34 -13.28
N LYS A 99 -12.24 20.15 -13.84
CA LYS A 99 -11.55 20.03 -15.13
C LYS A 99 -12.58 20.43 -16.19
N ILE A 100 -12.45 21.64 -16.70
CA ILE A 100 -13.00 21.97 -18.02
C ILE A 100 -12.30 21.03 -19.00
N CYS A 101 -13.08 20.16 -19.63
CA CYS A 101 -12.63 19.37 -20.77
C CYS A 101 -12.19 20.35 -21.88
N PHE A 102 -10.98 20.19 -22.41
CA PHE A 102 -10.70 20.53 -23.81
C PHE A 102 -11.09 19.33 -24.67
#